data_AF-A0A1B6KCP6-F1
#
_entry.id   AF-A0A1B6KCP6-F1
#
_cell.length_a   1.000
_cell.length_b   1.000
_cell.length_c   1.000
_cell.angle_alpha   90.00
_cell.angle_beta   90.00
_cell.angle_gamma   90.00
#
_symmetry.space_group_name_H-M   'P 1'
#
loop_
_entity.id
_entity.type
_entity.pdbx_description
1 polymer ?
#
loop_
_entity_poly.entity_id
_entity_poly.type
_entity_poly.pdbx_seq_one_letter_code
_entity_poly.pdbx_strand_id
1 'polypeptide(L)'
;SQSEAMDKLYGGDPWPSSTPDMPKIVSLDVKCEKNLMKVYIGFDKPFYGIVFSKGHYSNVNCVHLPAGLGRTSANFEISIHACGTAGNTENGLYGYGADSGSG
;
A
#
# COMPACT_ATOMS: atom_id res chain seq x y z
N SER A 1 -45.14 -30.07 -0.52
CA SER A 1 -45.21 -28.63 -0.90
C SER A 1 -44.55 -27.73 0.14
N GLN A 2 -43.30 -28.02 0.55
CA GLN A 2 -42.54 -27.18 1.50
C GLN A 2 -41.02 -27.26 1.27
N SER A 3 -40.55 -27.17 0.03
CA SER A 3 -39.11 -27.10 -0.24
C SER A 3 -38.69 -25.94 -1.15
N GLU A 4 -39.64 -25.24 -1.78
CA GLU A 4 -39.35 -24.11 -2.69
C GLU A 4 -39.02 -22.79 -1.95
N ALA A 5 -39.09 -22.77 -0.61
CA ALA A 5 -38.89 -21.57 0.21
C ALA A 5 -37.49 -21.45 0.85
N MET A 6 -36.66 -22.51 0.85
CA MET A 6 -35.33 -22.47 1.51
C MET A 6 -34.15 -22.15 0.58
N ASP A 7 -34.30 -22.25 -0.74
CA ASP A 7 -33.21 -21.89 -1.69
C ASP A 7 -33.11 -20.38 -1.98
N LYS A 8 -34.07 -19.57 -1.54
CA LYS A 8 -34.05 -18.10 -1.74
C LYS A 8 -33.39 -17.31 -0.61
N LEU A 9 -33.04 -17.94 0.51
CA LEU A 9 -32.40 -17.26 1.65
C LEU A 9 -30.87 -17.36 1.67
N TYR A 10 -30.29 -18.23 0.84
CA TYR A 10 -28.84 -18.27 0.59
C TYR A 10 -28.54 -17.83 -0.85
N GLY A 11 -29.34 -16.85 -1.33
CA GLY A 11 -29.06 -16.10 -2.54
C GLY A 11 -27.69 -15.46 -2.40
N GLY A 12 -26.78 -15.85 -3.29
CA GLY A 12 -25.37 -15.49 -3.24
C GLY A 12 -25.16 -14.00 -3.02
N ASP A 13 -24.47 -13.67 -1.95
CA ASP A 13 -23.62 -12.50 -1.92
C ASP A 13 -22.55 -12.72 -3.00
N PRO A 14 -22.53 -11.95 -4.10
CA PRO A 14 -21.36 -11.91 -4.94
C PRO A 14 -20.29 -11.25 -4.07
N TRP A 15 -19.42 -12.06 -3.46
CA TRP A 15 -18.11 -11.60 -3.02
C TRP A 15 -17.58 -10.69 -4.14
N PRO A 16 -17.12 -9.46 -3.85
CA PRO A 16 -16.73 -8.53 -4.90
C PRO A 16 -15.73 -9.25 -5.79
N SER A 17 -16.17 -9.51 -7.02
CA SER A 17 -15.38 -10.21 -8.02
C SER A 17 -14.05 -9.49 -8.11
N SER A 18 -12.95 -10.22 -7.97
CA SER A 18 -11.58 -9.70 -8.09
C SER A 18 -11.55 -8.68 -9.23
N THR A 19 -11.30 -7.41 -8.93
CA THR A 19 -11.28 -6.33 -9.94
C THR A 19 -10.26 -6.74 -11.01
N PRO A 20 -10.70 -7.16 -12.21
CA PRO A 20 -9.83 -7.93 -13.11
C PRO A 20 -8.65 -7.12 -13.64
N ASP A 21 -8.68 -5.79 -13.47
CA ASP A 21 -7.74 -4.88 -14.12
C ASP A 21 -6.83 -4.08 -13.17
N MET A 22 -6.73 -4.42 -11.88
CA MET A 22 -5.78 -3.73 -11.00
C MET A 22 -4.33 -4.18 -11.28
N PRO A 23 -3.38 -3.26 -11.51
CA PRO A 23 -1.95 -3.59 -11.59
C PRO A 23 -1.46 -4.22 -10.28
N LYS A 24 -0.65 -5.26 -10.39
CA LYS A 24 -0.05 -5.98 -9.27
C LYS A 24 1.40 -5.58 -9.14
N ILE A 25 1.86 -5.46 -7.89
CA ILE A 25 3.29 -5.31 -7.61
C ILE A 25 3.96 -6.66 -7.88
N VAL A 26 4.95 -6.67 -8.76
CA VAL A 26 5.74 -7.87 -9.11
C VAL A 26 7.18 -7.79 -8.62
N SER A 27 7.64 -6.61 -8.23
CA SER A 27 8.94 -6.39 -7.61
C SER A 27 8.87 -5.25 -6.59
N LEU A 28 9.53 -5.46 -5.46
CA LEU A 28 9.68 -4.46 -4.41
C LEU A 28 11.06 -4.67 -3.77
N ASP A 29 12.01 -3.85 -4.17
CA ASP A 29 13.38 -3.90 -3.64
C ASP A 29 13.61 -2.70 -2.73
N VAL A 30 14.06 -2.98 -1.51
CA VAL A 30 14.34 -1.94 -0.52
C VAL A 30 15.78 -2.06 -0.08
N LYS A 31 16.55 -1.00 -0.29
CA LYS A 31 17.90 -0.86 0.25
C LYS A 31 17.88 0.14 1.40
N CYS A 32 18.11 -0.36 2.60
CA CYS A 32 18.31 0.48 3.77
C CYS A 32 19.74 1.05 3.76
N GLU A 33 19.84 2.38 3.80
CA GLU A 33 21.07 3.10 4.09
C GLU A 33 20.97 3.77 5.46
N LYS A 34 22.06 4.38 5.93
CA LYS A 34 22.13 4.94 7.29
C LYS A 34 21.01 5.94 7.61
N ASN A 35 20.66 6.78 6.64
CA ASN A 35 19.76 7.92 6.85
C ASN A 35 18.48 7.87 5.98
N LEU A 36 18.38 6.89 5.09
CA LEU A 36 17.26 6.79 4.15
C LEU A 36 17.09 5.36 3.65
N MET A 37 15.92 5.08 3.09
CA MET A 37 15.62 3.87 2.34
C MET A 37 15.53 4.23 0.85
N LYS A 38 16.18 3.45 -0.01
CA LYS A 38 15.99 3.50 -1.46
C LYS A 38 15.03 2.40 -1.83
N VAL A 39 13.90 2.77 -2.42
CA VAL A 39 12.82 1.84 -2.77
C VAL A 39 12.67 1.80 -4.28
N TYR A 40 12.70 0.59 -4.83
CA TYR A 40 12.24 0.29 -6.17
C TYR A 40 10.95 -0.50 -6.07
N ILE A 41 9.95 -0.11 -6.87
CA ILE A 41 8.69 -0.82 -7.02
C ILE A 41 8.41 -1.04 -8.50
N GLY A 42 8.01 -2.26 -8.87
CA GLY A 42 7.62 -2.63 -10.22
C GLY A 42 6.25 -3.28 -10.27
N PHE A 43 5.51 -2.97 -11.33
CA PHE A 43 4.15 -3.43 -11.59
C PHE A 43 4.10 -4.35 -12.83
N ASP A 44 3.18 -5.30 -12.85
CA ASP A 44 2.96 -6.21 -14.00
C ASP A 44 2.45 -5.49 -15.26
N LYS A 45 1.77 -4.35 -15.09
CA LYS A 45 1.23 -3.48 -16.15
C LYS A 45 1.23 -2.02 -15.69
N PRO A 46 0.96 -1.04 -16.59
CA PRO A 46 0.94 0.38 -16.23
C PRO A 46 0.08 0.68 -15.00
N PHE A 47 0.68 1.29 -13.98
CA PHE A 47 0.02 1.76 -12.77
C PHE A 47 -0.32 3.24 -12.88
N TYR A 48 -1.62 3.55 -12.80
CA TYR A 48 -2.16 4.92 -12.85
C TYR A 48 -2.58 5.45 -11.47
N GLY A 49 -2.43 4.65 -10.42
CA GLY A 49 -2.72 5.06 -9.05
C GLY A 49 -1.60 5.90 -8.43
N ILE A 50 -1.69 6.11 -7.12
CA ILE A 50 -0.73 6.87 -6.33
C ILE A 50 0.05 5.96 -5.38
N VAL A 51 1.34 6.24 -5.17
CA VAL A 51 2.15 5.63 -4.09
C VAL A 51 2.51 6.72 -3.09
N PHE A 52 2.20 6.50 -1.82
CA PHE A 52 2.51 7.43 -0.73
C PHE A 52 2.77 6.67 0.57
N SER A 53 3.45 7.31 1.53
CA SER A 53 3.64 6.71 2.85
C SER A 53 2.34 6.63 3.64
N LYS A 54 2.01 5.44 4.16
CA LYS A 54 0.78 5.18 4.93
C LYS A 54 0.55 6.25 6.01
N GLY A 55 -0.66 6.80 6.10
CA GLY A 55 -1.02 7.84 7.07
C GLY A 55 -0.57 9.26 6.70
N HIS A 56 0.16 9.44 5.58
CA HIS A 56 0.74 10.72 5.19
C HIS A 56 0.29 11.20 3.78
N TYR A 57 -0.88 10.77 3.31
CA TYR A 57 -1.41 11.17 1.99
C TYR A 57 -1.52 12.69 1.80
N SER A 58 -1.95 13.41 2.85
CA SER A 58 -2.12 14.87 2.83
C SER A 58 -0.79 15.64 2.74
N ASN A 59 0.34 15.00 3.06
CA ASN A 59 1.66 15.59 2.89
C ASN A 59 2.21 15.24 1.50
N VAL A 60 2.24 16.23 0.61
CA VAL A 60 2.74 16.06 -0.77
C VAL A 60 4.20 15.57 -0.82
N ASN A 61 5.00 15.84 0.20
CA ASN A 61 6.39 15.35 0.28
C ASN A 61 6.48 13.84 0.56
N CYS A 62 5.36 13.21 0.94
CA CYS A 62 5.25 11.77 1.18
C CYS A 62 4.53 11.03 0.06
N VAL A 63 4.26 11.70 -1.06
CA VAL A 63 3.77 11.10 -2.31
C VAL A 63 4.98 10.76 -3.18
N HIS A 64 5.23 9.47 -3.36
CA HIS A 64 6.40 8.92 -4.05
C HIS A 64 6.15 8.65 -5.54
N LEU A 65 4.89 8.45 -5.91
CA LEU A 65 4.45 8.34 -7.30
C LEU A 65 3.08 9.01 -7.45
N PRO A 66 2.98 10.15 -8.16
CA PRO A 66 1.71 10.79 -8.47
C PRO A 66 0.82 9.94 -9.40
N ALA A 67 -0.50 10.14 -9.29
CA ALA A 67 -1.48 9.46 -10.13
C ALA A 67 -1.41 9.86 -11.61
N GLY A 68 -1.94 9.01 -12.49
CA GLY A 68 -2.13 9.30 -13.92
C GLY A 68 -0.88 9.10 -14.80
N LEU A 69 0.25 8.67 -14.24
CA LEU A 69 1.51 8.55 -14.98
C LEU A 69 1.66 7.24 -15.78
N GLY A 70 0.87 6.20 -15.46
CA GLY A 70 0.94 4.90 -16.15
C GLY A 70 2.32 4.22 -16.01
N ARG A 71 2.99 4.38 -14.87
CA ARG A 71 4.33 3.84 -14.67
C ARG A 71 4.27 2.33 -14.45
N THR A 72 5.18 1.59 -15.08
CA THR A 72 5.43 0.18 -14.78
C THR A 72 6.46 0.00 -13.66
N SER A 73 7.19 1.05 -13.29
CA SER A 73 8.07 1.06 -12.12
C SER A 73 8.35 2.47 -11.61
N ALA A 74 8.81 2.57 -10.36
CA ALA A 74 9.25 3.81 -9.75
C ALA A 74 10.44 3.56 -8.80
N ASN A 75 11.29 4.57 -8.67
CA ASN A 75 12.38 4.63 -7.71
C ASN A 75 12.21 5.89 -6.86
N PHE A 76 12.30 5.78 -5.55
CA PHE A 76 12.17 6.90 -4.64
C PHE A 76 12.93 6.65 -3.33
N GLU A 77 13.14 7.72 -2.58
CA GLU A 77 13.86 7.69 -1.31
C GLU A 77 12.94 8.10 -0.16
N ILE A 78 13.05 7.42 0.97
CA ILE A 78 12.33 7.78 2.20
C ILE A 78 13.37 8.02 3.30
N SER A 79 13.49 9.26 3.77
CA SER A 79 14.38 9.60 4.88
C SER A 79 13.91 8.99 6.21
N ILE A 80 14.86 8.62 7.07
CA ILE A 80 14.59 7.95 8.36
C ILE A 80 13.81 8.80 9.39
N HIS A 81 13.68 10.10 9.15
CA HIS A 81 12.94 11.05 9.99
C HIS A 81 11.72 11.65 9.27
N ALA A 82 11.30 11.07 8.15
CA ALA A 82 10.22 11.60 7.32
C ALA A 82 9.11 10.55 7.10
N CYS A 83 7.92 11.06 6.81
CA CYS A 83 6.78 10.27 6.33
C CYS A 83 6.42 9.05 7.20
N GLY A 84 6.53 9.22 8.52
CA GLY A 84 6.19 8.18 9.50
C GLY A 84 7.27 7.13 9.70
N THR A 85 8.44 7.29 9.08
CA THR A 85 9.58 6.40 9.32
C THR A 85 10.11 6.64 10.73
N ALA A 86 10.22 5.57 11.51
CA ALA A 86 10.93 5.57 12.77
C ALA A 86 12.32 4.97 12.54
N GLY A 87 13.36 5.67 13.02
CA GLY A 87 14.70 5.13 13.03
C GLY A 87 14.85 3.96 13.98
N ASN A 88 15.79 3.06 13.70
CA ASN A 88 16.11 1.96 14.60
C ASN A 88 16.78 2.51 15.86
N THR A 89 16.06 2.57 16.98
CA THR A 89 16.71 2.64 18.30
C THR A 89 17.35 1.28 18.57
N GLU A 90 18.61 1.25 19.01
CA GLU A 90 19.47 0.05 19.21
C GLU A 90 18.87 -1.13 20.02
N ASN A 91 17.66 -0.99 20.59
CA ASN A 91 17.09 -1.94 21.54
C ASN A 91 15.90 -2.76 21.03
N GLY A 92 15.77 -2.99 19.72
CA GLY A 92 15.00 -4.13 19.17
C GLY A 92 13.53 -4.27 19.59
N LEU A 93 12.90 -3.26 20.18
CA LEU A 93 11.49 -3.30 20.56
C LEU A 93 10.67 -2.88 19.34
N TYR A 94 10.30 -3.88 18.54
CA TYR A 94 9.49 -3.73 17.33
C TYR A 94 8.24 -2.89 17.65
N GLY A 95 8.16 -1.69 17.08
CA GLY A 95 7.02 -0.79 17.17
C GLY A 95 5.82 -1.31 16.39
N TYR A 96 5.22 -2.42 16.82
CA TYR A 96 3.80 -2.67 16.59
C TYR A 96 3.04 -1.78 17.58
N GLY A 97 2.65 -0.59 17.13
CA GLY A 97 1.75 0.30 17.89
C GLY A 97 2.43 1.53 18.47
N ALA A 98 2.75 2.49 17.61
CA ALA A 98 2.55 3.89 17.97
C ALA A 98 1.39 4.37 17.11
N ASP A 99 0.26 4.63 17.76
CA ASP A 99 -0.97 5.13 17.17
C ASP A 99 -0.70 6.13 16.04
N SER A 100 -1.14 5.77 14.83
CA SER A 100 -1.44 6.75 13.79
C SER A 100 -2.69 7.51 14.22
N GLY A 101 -2.54 8.37 15.23
CA GLY A 101 -3.52 9.38 15.62
C GLY A 101 -3.69 10.31 14.44
N SER A 102 -4.80 10.13 13.73
CA SER A 102 -5.26 11.07 12.71
C SER A 102 -5.81 12.29 13.44
N GLY A 103 -5.11 13.42 13.33
CA GLY A 103 -5.65 14.75 13.60
C GLY A 103 -6.13 15.38 12.32
#